data_AF-A0A8I0VMM0-F1
#
_entry.id   AF-A0A8I0VMM0-F1
#
_cell.length_a   1.000
_cell.length_b   1.000
_cell.length_c   1.000
_cell.angle_alpha   90.00
_cell.angle_beta   90.00
_cell.angle_gamma   90.00
#
_symmetry.space_group_name_H-M   'P 1'
#
loop_
_entity.id
_entity.type
_entity.pdbx_description
1 polymer ?
#
loop_
_entity_poly.entity_id
_entity_poly.type
_entity_poly.pdbx_seq_one_letter_code
_entity_poly.pdbx_strand_id
1 'polypeptide(L)'
;MRMHNPPHPGEVIRELCLTPLKLSVTKAAEGLGVTRKTLSSLLNGRSGISPEMAIRLSKAFGGSPESWLSQQMIYDLWETEHKLGEINVTVFNTI
;
A
#
# COMPACT_ATOMS: atom_id res chain seq x y z
N MET A 1 6.88 2.98 18.53
CA MET A 1 8.09 2.39 17.92
C MET A 1 7.85 2.32 16.41
N ARG A 2 8.71 2.89 15.56
CA ARG A 2 8.58 2.72 14.10
C ARG A 2 8.86 1.26 13.75
N MET A 3 8.07 0.69 12.84
CA MET A 3 8.28 -0.69 12.38
C MET A 3 9.58 -0.74 11.57
N HIS A 4 10.44 -1.71 11.88
CA HIS A 4 11.65 -1.97 11.11
C HIS A 4 11.31 -2.89 9.94
N ASN A 5 11.55 -2.46 8.70
CA ASN A 5 11.23 -3.19 7.48
C ASN A 5 9.74 -3.54 7.35
N PRO A 6 8.84 -2.53 7.29
CA PRO A 6 7.43 -2.76 7.04
C PRO A 6 7.23 -3.46 5.68
N PRO A 7 6.32 -4.45 5.59
CA PRO A 7 6.01 -5.09 4.32
C PRO A 7 5.29 -4.12 3.38
N HIS A 8 5.43 -4.32 2.07
CA HIS A 8 4.65 -3.54 1.10
C HIS A 8 3.14 -3.85 1.31
N PRO A 9 2.23 -2.87 1.35
CA PRO A 9 0.81 -3.10 1.62
C PRO A 9 0.15 -4.10 0.66
N GLY A 10 0.64 -4.18 -0.58
CA GLY A 10 0.24 -5.21 -1.54
C GLY A 10 0.50 -6.66 -1.10
N GLU A 11 1.59 -6.92 -0.37
CA GLU A 11 1.87 -8.24 0.22
C GLU A 11 0.88 -8.53 1.34
N VAL A 12 0.58 -7.52 2.16
CA VAL A 12 -0.43 -7.61 3.23
C VAL A 12 -1.81 -7.93 2.65
N ILE A 13 -2.21 -7.28 1.55
CA ILE A 13 -3.47 -7.56 0.85
C ILE A 13 -3.48 -9.01 0.34
N ARG A 14 -2.38 -9.50 -0.23
CA ARG A 14 -2.28 -10.88 -0.71
C ARG A 14 -2.53 -11.87 0.41
N GLU A 15 -1.77 -11.75 1.50
CA GLU A 15 -1.77 -12.72 2.60
C GLU A 15 -3.01 -12.63 3.49
N LEU A 16 -3.51 -11.43 3.76
CA LEU A 16 -4.61 -11.23 4.70
C LEU A 16 -5.99 -11.11 4.05
N CYS A 17 -6.05 -10.80 2.74
CA CYS A 17 -7.34 -10.64 2.04
C CYS A 17 -7.56 -11.75 1.00
N LEU A 18 -6.62 -11.97 0.08
CA LEU A 18 -6.83 -12.91 -1.03
C LEU A 18 -6.66 -14.37 -0.61
N THR A 19 -5.58 -14.70 0.09
CA THR A 19 -5.25 -16.08 0.50
C THR A 19 -6.33 -16.71 1.36
N PRO A 20 -6.87 -16.06 2.43
CA PRO A 20 -7.89 -16.66 3.29
C PRO A 20 -9.21 -16.91 2.55
N LEU A 21 -9.54 -16.06 1.58
CA LEU A 21 -10.74 -16.16 0.75
C LEU A 21 -10.54 -17.04 -0.50
N LYS A 22 -9.33 -17.59 -0.71
CA LYS A 22 -8.93 -18.35 -1.91
C LYS A 22 -9.27 -17.61 -3.21
N LEU A 23 -9.12 -16.29 -3.21
CA LEU A 23 -9.42 -15.46 -4.38
C LEU A 23 -8.25 -15.46 -5.35
N SER A 24 -8.54 -15.72 -6.62
CA SER A 24 -7.59 -15.43 -7.69
C SER A 24 -7.43 -13.92 -7.87
N VAL A 25 -6.27 -13.48 -8.39
CA VAL A 25 -6.04 -12.05 -8.69
C VAL A 25 -7.10 -11.51 -9.67
N THR A 26 -7.56 -12.33 -10.61
CA THR A 26 -8.62 -11.94 -11.55
C THR A 26 -9.94 -11.67 -10.82
N LYS A 27 -10.40 -12.61 -9.99
CA LYS A 27 -11.67 -12.48 -9.26
C LYS A 27 -11.62 -11.33 -8.24
N ALA A 28 -10.49 -11.13 -7.58
CA ALA A 28 -10.29 -10.01 -6.67
C ALA A 28 -10.29 -8.67 -7.42
N ALA A 29 -9.67 -8.58 -8.60
CA ALA A 29 -9.66 -7.35 -9.39
C ALA A 29 -11.06 -6.98 -9.89
N GLU A 30 -11.84 -7.98 -10.34
CA GLU A 30 -13.25 -7.81 -10.69
C GLU A 30 -14.07 -7.30 -9.50
N GLY A 31 -13.94 -7.93 -8.33
CA GLY A 31 -14.65 -7.51 -7.11
C GLY A 31 -14.25 -6.10 -6.63
N LEU A 32 -12.99 -5.71 -6.83
CA LEU A 32 -12.51 -4.36 -6.54
C LEU A 32 -12.84 -3.36 -7.64
N GLY A 33 -13.38 -3.79 -8.79
CA GLY A 33 -13.70 -2.95 -9.95
C GLY A 33 -12.47 -2.29 -10.58
N VAL A 34 -11.34 -3.00 -10.65
CA VAL A 34 -10.09 -2.54 -11.24
C VAL A 34 -9.56 -3.56 -12.26
N THR A 35 -8.61 -3.16 -13.10
CA THR A 35 -7.97 -4.12 -14.01
C THR A 35 -7.14 -5.14 -13.24
N ARG A 36 -7.04 -6.37 -13.76
CA ARG A 36 -6.12 -7.39 -13.23
C ARG A 36 -4.67 -6.88 -13.17
N LYS A 37 -4.25 -6.06 -14.16
CA LYS A 37 -2.91 -5.45 -14.19
C LYS A 37 -2.69 -4.51 -13.01
N THR A 38 -3.67 -3.65 -12.71
CA THR A 38 -3.63 -2.72 -11.57
C THR A 38 -3.47 -3.49 -10.26
N LEU A 39 -4.33 -4.48 -10.02
CA LEU A 39 -4.24 -5.26 -8.78
C LEU A 39 -2.94 -6.07 -8.74
N SER A 40 -2.52 -6.70 -9.83
CA SER A 40 -1.26 -7.44 -9.86
C SER A 40 -0.03 -6.56 -9.61
N SER A 41 -0.03 -5.32 -10.08
CA SER A 41 1.04 -4.35 -9.81
C SER A 41 1.11 -4.04 -8.32
N LEU A 42 -0.04 -3.78 -7.70
CA LEU A 42 -0.15 -3.53 -6.26
C LEU A 42 0.34 -4.73 -5.44
N LEU A 43 -0.19 -5.92 -5.72
CA LEU A 43 0.14 -7.15 -4.99
C LEU A 43 1.59 -7.63 -5.16
N ASN A 44 2.35 -7.05 -6.09
CA ASN A 44 3.75 -7.37 -6.36
C ASN A 44 4.69 -6.21 -6.01
N GLY A 45 4.22 -5.22 -5.25
CA GLY A 45 5.08 -4.12 -4.78
C GLY A 45 5.47 -3.11 -5.85
N ARG A 46 4.83 -3.12 -7.02
CA ARG A 46 5.19 -2.23 -8.15
C ARG A 46 4.38 -0.94 -8.19
N SER A 47 3.33 -0.85 -7.38
CA SER A 47 2.51 0.36 -7.22
C SER A 47 1.91 0.37 -5.82
N GLY A 48 1.76 1.57 -5.23
CA GLY A 48 1.14 1.73 -3.92
C GLY A 48 -0.39 1.79 -3.94
N ILE A 49 -0.97 1.92 -2.76
CA ILE A 49 -2.40 2.14 -2.51
C ILE A 49 -2.72 3.63 -2.72
N SER A 50 -3.52 3.94 -3.75
CA SER A 50 -4.13 5.26 -3.90
C SER A 50 -5.33 5.45 -2.96
N PRO A 51 -5.81 6.69 -2.72
CA PRO A 51 -7.03 6.91 -1.95
C PRO A 51 -8.26 6.18 -2.51
N GLU A 52 -8.38 6.13 -3.84
CA GLU A 52 -9.46 5.38 -4.49
C GLU A 52 -9.35 3.87 -4.22
N MET A 53 -8.14 3.31 -4.30
CA MET A 53 -7.91 1.90 -3.96
C MET A 53 -8.19 1.63 -2.48
N ALA A 54 -7.81 2.53 -1.58
CA ALA A 54 -8.10 2.39 -0.15
C ALA A 54 -9.61 2.31 0.15
N ILE A 55 -10.42 3.12 -0.54
CA ILE A 55 -11.89 3.04 -0.47
C ILE A 55 -12.40 1.71 -1.01
N ARG A 56 -11.87 1.24 -2.14
CA ARG A 56 -12.23 -0.07 -2.73
C ARG A 56 -11.91 -1.22 -1.77
N LEU A 57 -10.71 -1.21 -1.16
CA LEU A 57 -10.28 -2.21 -0.18
C LEU A 57 -11.13 -2.18 1.08
N SER A 58 -11.42 -0.99 1.63
CA SER A 58 -12.30 -0.84 2.80
C SER A 58 -13.69 -1.42 2.55
N LYS A 59 -14.27 -1.17 1.38
CA LYS A 59 -15.58 -1.74 0.99
C LYS A 59 -15.54 -3.26 0.80
N ALA A 60 -14.44 -3.80 0.26
CA ALA A 60 -14.36 -5.22 -0.11
C ALA A 60 -13.89 -6.14 1.05
N PHE A 61 -12.96 -5.66 1.87
CA PHE A 61 -12.26 -6.47 2.89
C PHE A 61 -12.36 -5.88 4.30
N GLY A 62 -13.02 -4.73 4.47
CA GLY A 62 -13.12 -4.05 5.75
C GLY A 62 -11.91 -3.19 6.10
N GLY A 63 -11.84 -2.76 7.35
CA GLY A 63 -10.93 -1.70 7.79
C GLY A 63 -11.37 -0.33 7.27
N SER A 64 -10.60 0.72 7.60
CA SER A 64 -10.86 2.08 7.13
C SER A 64 -9.92 2.46 5.97
N PRO A 65 -10.33 3.35 5.05
CA PRO A 65 -9.44 3.86 4.00
C PRO A 65 -8.16 4.47 4.58
N GLU A 66 -8.24 5.14 5.72
CA GLU A 66 -7.11 5.75 6.42
C GLU A 66 -6.12 4.70 6.93
N SER A 67 -6.60 3.54 7.38
CA SER A 67 -5.75 2.43 7.82
C SER A 67 -4.94 1.85 6.67
N TRP A 68 -5.56 1.68 5.49
CA TRP A 68 -4.87 1.25 4.28
C TRP A 68 -3.83 2.27 3.80
N LEU A 69 -4.17 3.56 3.80
CA LEU A 69 -3.24 4.63 3.45
C LEU A 69 -2.10 4.77 4.47
N SER A 70 -2.37 4.54 5.75
CA SER A 70 -1.34 4.57 6.80
C SER A 70 -0.30 3.48 6.60
N GLN A 71 -0.72 2.27 6.19
CA GLN A 71 0.23 1.21 5.83
C GLN A 71 1.12 1.61 4.65
N GLN A 72 0.54 2.24 3.62
CA GLN A 72 1.31 2.76 2.49
C GLN A 72 2.31 3.84 2.92
N MET A 73 1.87 4.81 3.71
CA MET A 73 2.73 5.88 4.23
C MET A 73 3.89 5.33 5.06
N ILE A 74 3.64 4.34 5.92
CA ILE A 74 4.67 3.72 6.75
C ILE A 74 5.70 3.01 5.86
N TYR A 75 5.25 2.28 4.84
CA TYR A 75 6.14 1.63 3.87
C TYR A 75 6.97 2.64 3.08
N ASP A 76 6.32 3.63 2.47
CA ASP A 76 6.98 4.64 1.63
C ASP A 76 8.03 5.43 2.41
N LEU A 77 7.70 5.80 3.66
CA LEU A 77 8.64 6.51 4.54
C LEU A 77 9.85 5.64 4.86
N TRP A 78 9.65 4.36 5.20
CA TRP A 78 10.76 3.46 5.47
C TRP A 78 11.64 3.25 4.23
N GLU A 79 11.05 3.04 3.05
CA GLU A 79 11.83 2.89 1.80
C GLU A 79 12.63 4.18 1.49
N THR A 80 12.01 5.33 1.70
CA THR A 80 12.64 6.65 1.47
C THR A 80 13.75 6.93 2.48
N GLU A 81 13.60 6.49 3.73
CA GLU A 81 14.65 6.60 4.76
C GLU A 81 15.94 5.85 4.36
N HIS A 82 15.84 4.79 3.54
CA HIS A 82 17.02 4.09 3.02
C HIS A 82 17.72 4.85 1.88
N LYS A 83 17.09 5.91 1.35
CA LYS A 83 17.60 6.78 0.29
C LYS A 83 17.95 8.19 0.79
N LEU A 84 18.07 8.38 2.11
CA LEU A 84 18.31 9.71 2.72
C LEU A 84 19.51 10.46 2.12
N GLY A 85 20.57 9.74 1.73
CA GLY A 85 21.75 10.36 1.12
C GLY A 85 21.49 11.03 -0.23
N GLU A 86 20.37 10.74 -0.88
CA GLU A 86 19.98 11.32 -2.18
C GLU A 86 19.10 12.58 -2.02
N ILE A 87 18.59 12.84 -0.82
CA ILE A 87 17.63 13.91 -0.54
C ILE A 87 18.38 15.15 -0.01
N ASN A 88 18.64 16.10 -0.91
CA ASN A 88 19.27 17.38 -0.56
C ASN A 88 18.22 18.41 -0.15
N VAL A 89 18.35 18.96 1.07
CA VAL A 89 17.44 19.98 1.61
C VAL A 89 18.19 21.18 2.16
N THR A 90 17.64 22.38 2.01
CA THR A 90 18.06 23.56 2.77
C THR A 90 17.15 23.70 3.99
N VAL A 91 17.72 23.89 5.17
CA VAL A 91 16.94 24.11 6.40
C VAL A 91 16.45 25.56 6.40
N PHE A 92 15.14 25.75 6.39
CA PHE A 92 14.52 27.08 6.54
C PHE A 92 14.36 27.39 8.03
N ASN A 93 15.19 28.28 8.55
CA ASN A 93 15.00 28.83 9.89
C ASN A 93 14.16 30.09 9.80
N THR A 94 13.05 30.14 10.55
CA THR A 94 12.28 31.38 10.73
C THR A 94 13.08 32.32 11.62
N ILE A 95 13.21 33.58 11.18
CA ILE A 95 13.81 34.68 11.95
C ILE A 95 12.91 35.01 13.14
#